data_AF-A0A1G5QEZ1-F1
#
_entry.id   AF-A0A1G5QEZ1-F1
#
_cell.length_a   1.000
_cell.length_b   1.000
_cell.length_c   1.000
_cell.angle_alpha   90.00
_cell.angle_beta   90.00
_cell.angle_gamma   90.00
#
_symmetry.space_group_name_H-M   'P 1'
#
loop_
_entity.id
_entity.type
_entity.pdbx_description
1 polymer ?
#
loop_
_entity_poly.entity_id
_entity_poly.type
_entity_poly.pdbx_seq_one_letter_code
_entity_poly.pdbx_strand_id
1 'polypeptide(L)'
;MCCGGPTPLSAVSVDGRFHVLRASVPAEGRALTLYEEVHERTHLGSRRVQIAFLDSLAEILPSQCRPIVVTDAGFKNPWFRAVEALGWDWVGRIRGTVQISRPNESLWIRCTSVGRLLETGSPTYL
;
A
#
# COMPACT_ATOMS: atom_id res chain seq x y z
N MET A 1 -5.79 -27.76 23.87
CA MET A 1 -6.67 -26.57 23.77
C MET A 1 -5.76 -25.36 23.57
N CYS A 2 -5.53 -24.96 22.33
CA CYS A 2 -4.76 -23.75 22.02
C CYS A 2 -5.74 -22.60 21.84
N CYS A 3 -5.70 -21.63 22.74
CA CYS A 3 -6.54 -20.43 22.68
C CYS A 3 -6.15 -19.62 21.44
N GLY A 4 -7.04 -19.59 20.45
CA GLY A 4 -6.95 -18.69 19.30
C GLY A 4 -7.22 -17.25 19.72
N GLY A 5 -6.18 -16.57 20.21
CA GLY A 5 -6.17 -15.11 20.24
C GLY A 5 -5.94 -14.55 18.84
N PRO A 6 -6.46 -13.36 18.50
CA PRO A 6 -6.18 -12.74 17.22
C PRO A 6 -4.68 -12.51 17.11
N THR A 7 -4.06 -13.07 16.07
CA THR A 7 -2.67 -12.81 15.75
C THR A 7 -2.52 -11.30 15.58
N PRO A 8 -1.77 -10.59 16.43
CA PRO A 8 -1.62 -9.17 16.27
C PRO A 8 -0.77 -8.98 15.03
N LEU A 9 -1.38 -8.46 13.96
CA LEU A 9 -0.65 -7.85 12.86
C LEU A 9 0.12 -6.69 13.49
N SER A 10 1.35 -6.94 13.93
CA SER A 10 2.29 -5.96 14.50
C SER A 10 1.59 -4.94 15.41
N ALA A 11 1.12 -5.39 16.58
CA ALA A 11 0.45 -4.49 17.52
C ALA A 11 1.44 -3.42 18.01
N VAL A 12 1.24 -2.19 17.56
CA VAL A 12 1.96 -0.99 18.03
C VAL A 12 1.51 -0.64 19.46
N SER A 13 0.27 -0.99 19.81
CA SER A 13 -0.26 -0.94 21.16
C SER A 13 -1.16 -2.15 21.43
N VAL A 14 -1.20 -2.59 22.69
CA VAL A 14 -1.94 -3.79 23.14
C VAL A 14 -3.45 -3.67 22.85
N ASP A 15 -3.97 -2.44 22.80
CA ASP A 15 -5.38 -2.12 22.57
C ASP A 15 -5.71 -1.78 21.10
N GLY A 16 -4.72 -1.77 20.20
CA GLY A 16 -4.90 -1.41 18.79
C GLY A 16 -5.35 0.05 18.55
N ARG A 17 -5.17 0.94 19.54
CA ARG A 17 -5.45 2.38 19.42
C ARG A 17 -4.56 3.07 18.37
N PHE A 18 -3.39 2.51 18.12
CA PHE A 18 -2.43 3.06 17.17
C PHE A 18 -2.19 2.12 15.99
N HIS A 19 -1.81 2.72 14.87
CA HIS A 19 -1.30 2.03 13.71
C HIS A 19 -0.02 2.71 13.23
N VAL A 20 0.77 2.00 12.43
CA VAL A 20 2.01 2.50 11.85
C VAL A 20 1.88 2.57 10.34
N LEU A 21 2.35 3.69 9.78
CA LEU A 21 2.77 3.77 8.39
C LEU A 21 4.28 3.60 8.37
N ARG A 22 4.79 2.67 7.55
CA ARG A 22 6.21 2.33 7.48
C ARG A 22 6.65 2.19 6.03
N ALA A 23 7.78 2.82 5.71
CA ALA A 23 8.52 2.61 4.48
C ALA A 23 9.75 1.77 4.79
N SER A 24 9.89 0.66 4.08
CA SER A 24 11.04 -0.23 4.20
C SER A 24 11.57 -0.60 2.81
N VAL A 25 12.87 -0.81 2.72
CA VAL A 25 13.54 -1.30 1.52
C VAL A 25 13.99 -2.75 1.74
N PRO A 26 13.83 -3.65 0.75
CA PRO A 26 14.43 -4.97 0.84
C PRO A 26 15.96 -4.87 0.74
N ALA A 27 16.66 -5.35 1.76
CA ALA A 27 18.11 -5.46 1.80
C ALA A 27 18.49 -6.80 2.41
N GLU A 28 19.33 -7.58 1.70
CA GLU A 28 19.85 -8.87 2.19
C GLU A 28 18.76 -9.86 2.66
N GLY A 29 17.64 -9.93 1.94
CA GLY A 29 16.51 -10.80 2.28
C GLY A 29 15.68 -10.36 3.49
N ARG A 30 15.91 -9.13 3.99
CA ARG A 30 15.18 -8.53 5.11
C ARG A 30 14.58 -7.19 4.69
N ALA A 31 13.58 -6.72 5.44
CA ALA A 31 13.06 -5.37 5.30
C ALA A 31 13.84 -4.43 6.23
N LEU A 32 14.57 -3.46 5.67
CA LEU A 32 15.20 -2.39 6.41
C LEU A 32 14.27 -1.18 6.45
N THR A 33 13.86 -0.74 7.64
CA THR A 33 13.01 0.44 7.80
C THR A 33 13.79 1.71 7.50
N LEU A 34 13.27 2.51 6.58
CA LEU A 34 13.80 3.84 6.25
C LEU A 34 13.10 4.92 7.06
N TYR A 35 11.77 4.78 7.20
CA TYR A 35 10.94 5.78 7.86
C TYR A 35 9.65 5.15 8.40
N GLU A 36 9.17 5.64 9.53
CA GLU A 36 7.89 5.24 10.10
C GLU A 36 7.23 6.34 10.92
N GLU A 37 5.90 6.31 10.95
CA GLU A 37 5.07 7.21 11.74
C GLU A 37 4.00 6.41 12.48
N VAL A 38 3.72 6.79 13.74
CA VAL A 38 2.66 6.21 14.56
C VAL A 38 1.48 7.17 14.58
N HIS A 39 0.28 6.66 14.28
CA HIS A 39 -0.96 7.45 14.22
C HIS A 39 -2.08 6.78 14.99
N GLU A 40 -2.98 7.58 15.54
CA GLU A 40 -4.23 7.06 16.08
C GLU A 40 -5.03 6.31 15.00
N ARG A 41 -5.74 5.27 15.40
CA ARG A 41 -6.55 4.43 14.50
C ARG A 41 -7.62 5.24 13.75
N THR A 42 -8.08 6.35 14.30
CA THR A 42 -9.01 7.31 13.65
C THR A 42 -8.45 7.89 12.35
N HIS A 43 -7.13 7.87 12.18
CA HIS A 43 -6.45 8.32 10.97
C HIS A 43 -6.11 7.20 9.99
N LEU A 44 -6.54 5.95 10.25
CA LEU A 44 -6.30 4.83 9.35
C LEU A 44 -6.93 5.10 7.98
N GLY A 45 -6.10 5.14 6.93
CA GLY A 45 -6.55 5.45 5.57
C GLY A 45 -6.79 6.94 5.30
N SER A 46 -6.42 7.83 6.24
CA SER A 46 -6.50 9.28 6.06
C SER A 46 -5.57 9.73 4.93
N ARG A 47 -6.15 10.30 3.87
CA ARG A 47 -5.41 10.87 2.74
C ARG A 47 -4.39 11.92 3.20
N ARG A 48 -4.77 12.77 4.16
CA ARG A 48 -3.90 13.84 4.66
C ARG A 48 -2.64 13.26 5.31
N VAL A 49 -2.80 12.24 6.15
CA VAL A 49 -1.68 11.57 6.83
C VAL A 49 -0.81 10.83 5.82
N GLN A 50 -1.43 10.12 4.88
CA GLN A 50 -0.74 9.41 3.82
C GLN A 50 0.10 10.32 2.91
N ILE A 51 -0.40 11.50 2.54
CA ILE A 51 0.37 12.46 1.72
C ILE A 51 1.52 13.05 2.53
N ALA A 52 1.27 13.48 3.77
CA ALA A 52 2.32 14.00 4.64
C ALA A 52 3.45 12.97 4.90
N PHE A 53 3.09 11.69 4.99
CA PHE A 53 4.05 10.59 5.08
C PHE A 53 4.95 10.50 3.83
N LEU A 54 4.38 10.66 2.63
CA LEU A 54 5.14 10.65 1.38
C LEU A 54 6.06 11.88 1.25
N ASP A 55 5.56 13.05 1.64
CA ASP A 55 6.36 14.29 1.65
C ASP A 55 7.58 14.13 2.57
N SER A 56 7.36 13.64 3.80
CA SER A 56 8.43 13.37 4.77
C SER A 56 9.41 12.31 4.26
N LEU A 57 8.90 11.26 3.62
CA LEU A 57 9.76 10.24 3.01
C LEU A 57 10.61 10.82 1.87
N ALA A 58 10.07 11.72 1.06
CA ALA A 58 10.79 12.36 -0.04
C ALA A 58 11.95 13.23 0.46
N GLU A 59 11.81 13.86 1.63
CA GLU A 59 12.88 14.62 2.28
C GLU A 59 14.02 13.73 2.82
N ILE A 60 13.69 12.49 3.23
CA ILE A 60 14.67 11.52 3.75
C ILE A 60 15.46 10.86 2.62
N LEU A 61 14.82 10.62 1.48
CA LEU A 61 15.46 9.95 0.35
C LEU A 61 16.45 10.89 -0.37
N PRO A 62 17.53 10.35 -0.96
CA PRO A 62 18.42 11.14 -1.81
C PRO A 62 17.66 11.84 -2.94
N SER A 63 18.04 13.07 -3.29
CA SER A 63 17.30 13.92 -4.24
C SER A 63 17.12 13.34 -5.66
N GLN A 64 17.97 12.38 -6.04
CA GLN A 64 17.91 11.69 -7.33
C GLN A 64 17.18 10.34 -7.26
N CYS A 65 16.73 9.93 -6.07
CA CYS A 65 16.04 8.67 -5.85
C CYS A 65 14.61 8.75 -6.42
N ARG A 66 14.26 7.75 -7.25
CA ARG A 66 12.90 7.53 -7.76
C ARG A 66 12.47 6.11 -7.40
N PRO A 67 11.98 5.88 -6.16
CA PRO A 67 11.60 4.55 -5.73
C PRO A 67 10.36 4.04 -6.46
N ILE A 68 10.23 2.72 -6.54
CA ILE A 68 8.96 2.06 -6.86
C ILE A 68 8.27 1.73 -5.54
N VAL A 69 7.16 2.40 -5.25
CA VAL A 69 6.43 2.22 -3.99
C VAL A 69 5.50 1.02 -4.08
N VAL A 70 5.76 -0.02 -3.28
CA VAL A 70 4.92 -1.23 -3.22
C VAL A 70 3.97 -1.13 -2.02
N THR A 71 2.65 -1.20 -2.26
CA THR A 71 1.65 -1.06 -1.19
C THR A 71 0.52 -2.09 -1.25
N ASP A 72 -0.05 -2.38 -0.07
CA ASP A 72 -1.20 -3.26 0.07
C ASP A 72 -2.53 -2.57 -0.31
N ALA A 73 -3.62 -3.32 -0.43
CA ALA A 73 -4.93 -2.87 -0.86
C ALA A 73 -5.66 -1.93 0.11
N GLY A 74 -5.01 -1.56 1.22
CA GLY A 74 -5.43 -0.47 2.11
C GLY A 74 -5.24 0.91 1.49
N PHE A 75 -4.33 1.06 0.54
CA PHE A 75 -4.05 2.31 -0.17
C PHE A 75 -4.94 2.44 -1.42
N LYS A 76 -5.41 3.66 -1.70
CA LYS A 76 -6.42 3.95 -2.73
C LYS A 76 -5.91 4.99 -3.73
N ASN A 77 -6.68 5.26 -4.78
CA ASN A 77 -6.30 6.19 -5.87
C ASN A 77 -5.62 7.50 -5.42
N PRO A 78 -6.05 8.20 -4.35
CA PRO A 78 -5.35 9.39 -3.90
C PRO A 78 -3.89 9.18 -3.48
N TRP A 79 -3.56 8.00 -2.94
CA TRP A 79 -2.19 7.61 -2.61
C TRP A 79 -1.34 7.47 -3.88
N PHE A 80 -1.82 6.69 -4.85
CA PHE A 80 -1.10 6.44 -6.10
C PHE A 80 -0.84 7.73 -6.89
N ARG A 81 -1.83 8.63 -6.94
CA ARG A 81 -1.66 9.96 -7.54
C ARG A 81 -0.64 10.83 -6.80
N ALA A 82 -0.53 10.70 -5.48
CA ALA A 82 0.47 11.42 -4.70
C ALA A 82 1.88 10.88 -4.98
N VAL A 83 2.03 9.55 -5.10
CA VAL A 83 3.30 8.93 -5.51
C VAL A 83 3.71 9.40 -6.91
N GLU A 84 2.78 9.39 -7.88
CA GLU A 84 3.04 9.89 -9.24
C GLU A 84 3.42 11.38 -9.27
N ALA A 85 2.82 12.20 -8.40
CA ALA A 85 3.14 13.63 -8.30
C ALA A 85 4.57 13.91 -7.81
N LEU A 86 5.18 12.98 -7.07
CA LEU A 86 6.60 13.01 -6.69
C LEU A 86 7.52 12.53 -7.82
N GLY A 87 6.97 12.11 -8.96
CA GLY A 87 7.71 11.53 -10.07
C GLY A 87 8.28 10.14 -9.75
N TRP A 88 7.56 9.40 -8.89
CA TRP A 88 7.85 8.03 -8.48
C TRP A 88 6.85 7.05 -9.12
N ASP A 89 7.25 5.79 -9.20
CA ASP A 89 6.41 4.70 -9.71
C ASP A 89 5.79 3.90 -8.56
N TRP A 90 4.78 3.08 -8.84
CA TRP A 90 4.10 2.30 -7.80
C TRP A 90 3.63 0.92 -8.27
N VAL A 91 3.53 0.00 -7.31
CA VAL A 91 2.85 -1.29 -7.43
C VAL A 91 1.85 -1.40 -6.29
N GLY A 92 0.56 -1.56 -6.63
CA GLY A 92 -0.52 -1.65 -5.66
C GLY A 92 -1.22 -2.99 -5.73
N ARG A 93 -1.47 -3.63 -4.59
CA ARG A 93 -2.43 -4.73 -4.55
C ARG A 93 -3.84 -4.17 -4.62
N ILE A 94 -4.64 -4.65 -5.56
CA ILE A 94 -6.09 -4.40 -5.58
C ILE A 94 -6.85 -5.55 -4.92
N ARG A 95 -7.98 -5.25 -4.25
CA ARG A 95 -8.85 -6.28 -3.66
C ARG A 95 -10.31 -5.86 -3.65
N GLY A 96 -11.21 -6.83 -3.57
CA GLY A 96 -12.62 -6.61 -3.29
C GLY A 96 -13.36 -5.97 -4.48
N THR A 97 -14.08 -4.88 -4.21
CA THR A 97 -14.99 -4.23 -5.17
C THR A 97 -14.32 -3.21 -6.08
N VAL A 98 -12.99 -3.06 -5.99
CA VAL A 98 -12.23 -2.20 -6.92
C VAL A 98 -12.49 -2.63 -8.36
N GLN A 99 -12.75 -1.67 -9.22
CA GLN A 99 -12.89 -1.86 -10.65
C GLN A 99 -11.68 -1.29 -11.36
N ILE A 100 -11.28 -1.95 -12.45
CA ILE A 100 -10.17 -1.52 -13.30
C ILE A 100 -10.65 -1.38 -14.74
N SER A 101 -10.02 -0.47 -15.46
CA SER A 101 -10.23 -0.22 -16.88
C SER A 101 -8.93 0.28 -17.47
N ARG A 102 -8.69 0.01 -18.76
CA ARG A 102 -7.55 0.59 -19.47
C ARG A 102 -7.83 2.05 -19.83
N PRO A 103 -6.79 2.87 -20.04
CA PRO A 103 -6.97 4.21 -20.58
C PRO A 103 -7.81 4.17 -21.86
N ASN A 104 -8.78 5.09 -21.96
CA ASN A 104 -9.71 5.23 -23.10
C ASN A 104 -10.72 4.08 -23.30
N GLU A 105 -10.84 3.15 -22.35
CA GLU A 105 -11.92 2.18 -22.33
C GLU A 105 -13.09 2.64 -21.43
N SER A 106 -14.32 2.31 -21.82
CA SER A 106 -15.52 2.54 -21.01
C SER A 106 -15.89 1.33 -20.14
N LEU A 107 -15.30 0.17 -20.41
CA LEU A 107 -15.57 -1.07 -19.70
C LEU A 107 -14.79 -1.12 -18.39
N TRP A 108 -15.51 -1.21 -17.27
CA TRP A 108 -14.95 -1.36 -15.94
C TRP A 108 -15.14 -2.77 -15.40
N ILE A 109 -14.04 -3.50 -15.22
CA ILE A 109 -14.06 -4.89 -14.76
C ILE A 109 -13.78 -4.93 -13.27
N ARG A 110 -14.63 -5.65 -12.50
CA ARG A 110 -14.37 -5.87 -11.07
C ARG A 110 -13.12 -6.72 -10.87
N CYS A 111 -12.31 -6.38 -9.87
CA CYS A 111 -11.13 -7.14 -9.46
C CYS A 111 -11.45 -8.63 -9.22
N THR A 112 -12.64 -8.96 -8.69
CA THR A 112 -13.07 -10.35 -8.49
C THR A 112 -13.31 -11.11 -9.80
N SER A 113 -13.78 -10.44 -10.85
CA SER A 113 -13.95 -11.04 -12.18
C SER A 113 -12.60 -11.31 -12.83
N VAL A 114 -11.65 -10.38 -12.68
CA VAL A 114 -10.27 -10.56 -13.13
C VAL A 114 -9.63 -11.73 -12.40
N GLY A 115 -9.77 -11.80 -11.07
CA GLY A 115 -9.22 -12.88 -10.25
C GLY A 115 -9.58 -14.28 -10.75
N ARG A 116 -10.83 -14.50 -11.20
CA ARG A 116 -11.26 -15.78 -11.80
C ARG A 116 -10.55 -16.12 -13.11
N LEU A 117 -10.18 -15.11 -13.90
CA LEU A 117 -9.39 -15.31 -15.12
C LEU A 117 -7.94 -15.68 -14.81
N LEU A 118 -7.42 -15.24 -13.65
CA LEU A 118 -6.04 -15.48 -13.21
C LEU A 118 -5.83 -16.83 -12.51
N GLU A 119 -6.88 -17.60 -12.24
CA GLU A 119 -6.81 -18.93 -11.59
C GLU A 119 -6.01 -19.97 -12.41
N THR A 120 -5.53 -19.60 -13.60
CA THR A 120 -4.64 -20.38 -14.46
C THR A 120 -3.18 -20.40 -14.01
N GLY A 121 -2.82 -19.74 -12.90
CA GLY A 121 -1.44 -19.70 -12.37
C GLY A 121 -0.45 -18.92 -13.23
N SER A 122 -0.93 -18.29 -14.30
CA SER A 122 -0.12 -17.51 -15.23
C SER A 122 -0.29 -16.01 -14.98
N PRO A 123 0.80 -15.22 -14.91
CA PRO A 123 0.72 -13.78 -14.88
C PRO A 123 -0.08 -13.28 -16.09
N THR A 124 -1.13 -12.51 -15.84
CA THR A 124 -1.92 -11.89 -16.92
C THR A 124 -1.71 -10.39 -16.88
N TYR A 125 -1.39 -9.84 -18.03
CA TYR A 125 -1.19 -8.41 -18.23
C TYR A 125 -2.44 -7.86 -18.91
N LEU A 126 -3.09 -6.92 -18.24
CA LEU A 126 -4.16 -6.11 -18.82
C LEU A 126 -3.52 -4.88 -19.42
#